data_AF-A0A3D1ARP2-F1
#
_entry.id   AF-A0A3D1ARP2-F1
#
_cell.length_a   1.000
_cell.length_b   1.000
_cell.length_c   1.000
_cell.angle_alpha   90.00
_cell.angle_beta   90.00
_cell.angle_gamma   90.00
#
_symmetry.space_group_name_H-M   'P 1'
#
loop_
_entity.id
_entity.type
_entity.pdbx_description
1 polymer ?
#
loop_
_entity_poly.entity_id
_entity_poly.type
_entity_poly.pdbx_seq_one_letter_code
_entity_poly.pdbx_strand_id
1 'polypeptide(L)' 'MDRREFLTATAALTATAALGSKASLAKRPYKDGISLSVIGLGGIVVCGMPQDEASRRVAAAYDRGVNYF' A
#
# COMPACT_ATOMS: atom_id res chain seq x y z
N MET A 1 4.74 17.78 -32.13
CA MET A 1 5.13 16.79 -31.11
C MET A 1 6.43 16.15 -31.54
N ASP A 2 7.52 16.35 -30.78
CA ASP A 2 8.80 15.71 -31.07
C ASP A 2 8.81 14.28 -30.49
N ARG A 3 9.19 13.28 -31.31
CA ARG A 3 9.18 11.86 -30.91
C ARG A 3 10.09 11.59 -29.72
N ARG A 4 11.18 12.35 -29.57
CA ARG A 4 12.15 12.17 -28.48
C ARG A 4 11.57 12.64 -27.16
N GLU A 5 10.83 13.74 -27.19
CA GLU A 5 10.16 14.30 -26.03
C GLU A 5 9.06 13.34 -25.53
N PHE A 6 8.28 12.76 -26.45
CA PHE A 6 7.25 11.78 -26.11
C PHE A 6 7.81 10.50 -25.49
N LEU A 7 8.90 9.95 -26.05
CA LEU A 7 9.55 8.76 -25.49
C LEU A 7 10.16 9.03 -24.11
N THR A 8 10.75 10.22 -23.92
CA THR A 8 11.33 10.63 -22.63
C THR A 8 10.25 10.81 -21.57
N ALA A 9 9.12 11.45 -21.92
CA ALA A 9 7.97 11.62 -21.02
C ALA A 9 7.35 10.27 -20.62
N THR A 10 7.23 9.35 -21.57
CA THR A 10 6.69 7.99 -21.32
C THR A 10 7.62 7.16 -20.42
N ALA A 11 8.93 7.26 -20.62
CA ALA A 11 9.93 6.59 -19.76
C ALA A 11 9.96 7.17 -18.34
N ALA A 12 9.81 8.48 -18.18
CA ALA A 12 9.75 9.13 -16.87
C ALA A 12 8.50 8.74 -16.06
N LEU A 13 7.35 8.56 -16.72
CA LEU A 13 6.10 8.15 -16.08
C LEU A 13 6.14 6.69 -15.58
N THR A 14 6.78 5.80 -16.34
CA THR A 14 6.93 4.39 -15.94
C THR A 14 7.95 4.22 -14.80
N ALA A 15 8.98 5.06 -14.72
CA ALA A 15 9.95 5.03 -13.63
C ALA A 15 9.34 5.42 -12.27
N THR A 16 8.39 6.36 -12.22
CA THR A 16 7.72 6.76 -10.97
C THR A 16 6.62 5.80 -10.54
N ALA A 17 5.96 5.11 -11.47
CA ALA A 17 4.98 4.06 -11.14
C ALA A 17 5.64 2.81 -10.54
N ALA A 18 6.88 2.51 -10.91
CA ALA A 18 7.65 1.38 -10.37
C ALA A 18 8.32 1.67 -9.01
N LEU A 19 8.50 2.95 -8.66
CA LEU A 19 8.95 3.39 -7.35
C LEU A 19 7.75 3.38 -6.39
N GLY A 20 7.33 2.18 -5.98
CA GLY A 20 6.50 2.03 -4.80
C GLY A 20 7.12 2.86 -3.67
N SER A 21 6.34 3.78 -3.10
CA SER A 21 6.85 4.70 -2.09
C SER A 21 7.48 3.91 -0.95
N LYS A 22 8.80 4.07 -0.76
CA LYS A 22 9.52 3.55 0.42
C LYS A 22 9.15 4.30 1.71
N ALA A 23 8.29 5.31 1.63
CA ALA A 23 7.85 6.03 2.81
C ALA A 23 7.03 5.11 3.70
N SER A 24 7.34 5.12 4.99
CA SER A 24 6.52 4.44 6.01
C SER A 24 5.07 4.89 5.90
N LEU A 25 4.13 3.95 6.00
CA LEU A 25 2.71 4.25 5.95
C LEU A 25 2.35 5.31 7.01
N ALA A 26 1.67 6.38 6.59
CA ALA A 26 1.26 7.45 7.48
C ALA A 26 0.38 6.93 8.61
N LYS A 27 0.60 7.45 9.83
CA LYS A 27 -0.14 7.08 11.04
C LYS A 27 -0.79 8.30 11.66
N ARG A 28 -1.91 8.08 12.34
CA ARG A 28 -2.67 9.08 13.09
C ARG A 28 -2.77 8.69 14.56
N PRO A 29 -2.84 9.65 15.50
CA PRO A 29 -3.08 9.35 16.91
C PRO A 29 -4.41 8.61 17.11
N TYR A 30 -4.37 7.65 18.01
CA TYR A 30 -5.49 6.90 18.56
C TYR A 30 -5.33 6.86 20.10
N LYS A 31 -6.33 6.34 20.80
CA LYS A 31 -6.40 6.31 22.27
C LYS A 31 -5.11 5.80 22.91
N ASP A 32 -4.86 6.25 24.14
CA ASP A 32 -3.79 5.75 25.00
C ASP A 32 -2.38 5.82 24.37
N GLY A 33 -2.14 6.85 23.55
CA GLY A 33 -0.84 7.09 22.91
C GLY A 33 -0.55 6.16 21.72
N ILE A 34 -1.51 5.32 21.31
CA ILE A 34 -1.36 4.43 20.16
C ILE A 34 -1.44 5.24 18.87
N SER A 35 -0.64 4.91 17.86
CA SER A 35 -0.75 5.49 16.52
C SER A 35 -1.17 4.43 15.50
N LEU A 36 -2.34 4.63 14.88
CA LEU A 36 -2.90 3.73 13.86
C LEU A 36 -2.56 4.20 12.46
N SER A 37 -2.31 3.26 11.55
CA SER A 37 -2.18 3.51 10.13
C SER A 37 -3.44 4.20 9.62
N VAL A 38 -3.27 5.22 8.77
CA VAL A 38 -4.38 5.97 8.16
C VAL A 38 -5.29 5.03 7.37
N ILE A 39 -4.70 4.00 6.75
CA ILE A 39 -5.40 2.90 6.06
C ILE A 39 -5.45 1.68 6.99
N GLY A 40 -6.60 1.01 7.04
CA GLY A 40 -6.76 -0.27 7.74
C GLY A 40 -7.20 -1.40 6.81
N LEU A 41 -7.02 -2.65 7.23
CA LEU A 41 -7.49 -3.86 6.54
C LEU A 41 -8.70 -4.43 7.29
N GLY A 42 -9.91 -4.05 6.87
CA GLY A 42 -11.14 -4.50 7.54
C GLY A 42 -11.43 -5.99 7.30
N GLY A 43 -11.81 -6.72 8.33
CA GLY A 43 -12.03 -8.18 8.27
C GLY A 43 -13.01 -8.67 7.20
N ILE A 44 -13.98 -7.85 6.80
CA ILE A 44 -14.93 -8.19 5.73
C ILE A 44 -14.24 -8.53 4.40
N VAL A 45 -13.06 -7.96 4.14
CA VAL A 45 -12.33 -8.17 2.88
C VAL A 45 -11.68 -9.54 2.78
N VAL A 46 -11.59 -10.29 3.88
CA VAL A 46 -11.08 -11.67 3.90
C VAL A 46 -12.17 -12.69 4.24
N CYS A 47 -13.40 -12.25 4.53
CA CYS A 47 -14.52 -13.14 4.80
C CYS A 47 -14.82 -14.03 3.60
N GLY A 48 -14.94 -15.34 3.83
CA GLY A 48 -15.23 -16.33 2.80
C GLY A 48 -14.03 -16.73 1.93
N MET A 49 -12.84 -16.14 2.16
CA MET A 49 -11.62 -16.59 1.48
C MET A 49 -11.09 -17.89 2.10
N PRO A 50 -10.41 -18.74 1.30
CA PRO A 50 -9.55 -19.78 1.84
C PRO A 50 -8.54 -19.20 2.85
N GLN A 51 -8.27 -19.94 3.92
CA GLN A 51 -7.42 -19.49 5.01
C GLN A 51 -6.01 -19.10 4.54
N ASP A 52 -5.42 -19.85 3.62
CA ASP A 52 -4.09 -19.58 3.07
C ASP A 52 -4.06 -18.24 2.31
N GLU A 53 -5.12 -17.92 1.57
CA GLU A 53 -5.25 -16.65 0.88
C GLU A 53 -5.47 -15.49 1.86
N ALA A 54 -6.36 -15.67 2.84
CA ALA A 54 -6.59 -14.68 3.89
C ALA A 54 -5.28 -14.36 4.64
N SER A 55 -4.53 -15.38 5.03
CA SER A 55 -3.22 -15.24 5.67
C SER A 55 -2.22 -14.48 4.81
N ARG A 56 -2.14 -14.79 3.50
CA ARG A 56 -1.27 -14.05 2.56
C ARG A 56 -1.64 -12.57 2.47
N ARG A 57 -2.95 -12.24 2.42
CA ARG A 57 -3.41 -10.84 2.34
C ARG A 57 -3.12 -10.05 3.61
N VAL A 58 -3.35 -10.65 4.78
CA VAL A 58 -3.03 -10.02 6.07
C VAL A 58 -1.53 -9.80 6.21
N ALA A 59 -0.71 -10.81 5.89
CA ALA A 59 0.75 -10.70 5.91
C ALA A 59 1.25 -9.56 5.01
N ALA A 60 0.77 -9.48 3.77
CA ALA A 60 1.15 -8.41 2.84
C ALA A 60 0.75 -7.01 3.33
N ALA A 61 -0.38 -6.87 4.04
CA ALA A 61 -0.78 -5.60 4.66
C ALA A 61 0.13 -5.24 5.84
N TYR A 62 0.44 -6.21 6.68
CA TYR A 62 1.36 -6.06 7.80
C TYR A 62 2.76 -5.64 7.34
N ASP A 63 3.32 -6.31 6.33
CA ASP A 63 4.64 -6.00 5.76
C ASP A 63 4.72 -4.59 5.16
N ARG A 64 3.57 -4.04 4.74
CA ARG A 64 3.44 -2.65 4.25
C ARG A 64 3.21 -1.63 5.37
N GLY A 65 3.21 -2.05 6.62
CA GLY A 65 3.11 -1.19 7.80
C GLY A 65 1.68 -0.88 8.26
N VAL A 66 0.67 -1.62 7.79
CA VAL A 66 -0.71 -1.53 8.32
C VAL A 66 -0.73 -2.10 9.73
N ASN A 67 -1.28 -1.34 10.69
CA ASN A 67 -1.48 -1.79 12.07
C ASN A 67 -2.91 -1.57 12.58
N TYR A 68 -3.83 -1.21 11.68
CA TYR A 68 -5.25 -1.09 11.95
C TYR A 68 -6.00 -2.21 11.20
N PHE A 69 -6.58 -3.15 11.94
CA PHE A 69 -7.29 -4.32 11.43
C PHE A 69 -8.67 -4.42 12.07
#